data_AF-A0A1A8HDY6-F1
#
_entry.id   AF-A0A1A8HDY6-F1
#
_cell.length_a   1.000
_cell.length_b   1.000
_cell.length_c   1.000
_cell.angle_alpha   90.00
_cell.angle_beta   90.00
_cell.angle_gamma   90.00
#
_symmetry.space_group_name_H-M   'P 1'
#
loop_
_entity.id
_entity.type
_entity.pdbx_description
1 polymer ?
#
loop_
_entity_poly.entity_id
_entity_poly.type
_entity_poly.pdbx_seq_one_letter_code
_entity_poly.pdbx_strand_id
1 'polypeptide(L)' 'EGGYKRSCLNSQCRSLQGVHNTCYPRVDPVVIMLAVHPDGNQCLLGRKKVFPAGMFSCLAGFVEPGE' A
#
# COMPACT_ATOMS: atom_id res chain seq x y z
N GLU A 1 15.14 -6.92 -18.86
CA GLU A 1 14.51 -5.62 -18.55
C GLU A 1 15.03 -5.03 -17.25
N GLY A 2 16.34 -4.75 -17.13
CA GLY A 2 16.91 -3.98 -16.00
C GLY A 2 16.55 -4.39 -14.55
N GLY A 3 16.01 -5.58 -14.31
CA GLY A 3 15.46 -5.99 -13.00
C GLY A 3 13.97 -5.65 -12.76
N TYR A 4 13.29 -4.98 -13.69
CA TYR A 4 11.89 -4.54 -13.58
C TYR A 4 10.87 -5.56 -14.08
N LYS A 5 11.31 -6.75 -14.51
CA LYS A 5 10.40 -7.81 -14.93
C LYS A 5 10.97 -9.18 -14.65
N ARG A 6 10.09 -10.10 -14.29
CA ARG A 6 10.36 -11.53 -14.17
C ARG A 6 9.53 -12.28 -15.19
N SER A 7 10.12 -13.32 -15.77
CA SER A 7 9.45 -14.23 -16.71
C SER A 7 9.41 -15.64 -16.14
N CYS A 8 8.25 -16.30 -16.26
CA CYS A 8 8.10 -17.69 -15.87
C CYS A 8 8.90 -18.59 -16.83
N LEU A 9 9.52 -19.65 -16.31
CA LEU A 9 10.28 -20.62 -17.12
C LEU A 9 9.37 -21.68 -17.78
N ASN A 10 8.12 -21.84 -17.33
CA ASN A 10 7.17 -22.73 -17.95
C ASN A 10 6.62 -22.10 -19.23
N SER A 11 6.95 -22.69 -20.39
CA SER A 11 6.56 -22.21 -21.72
C SER A 11 5.05 -22.20 -21.97
N GLN A 12 4.27 -22.99 -21.24
CA GLN A 12 2.80 -23.06 -21.33
C GLN A 12 2.11 -22.13 -20.31
N CYS A 13 2.86 -21.31 -19.56
CA CYS A 13 2.29 -20.45 -18.54
C CYS A 13 1.48 -19.30 -19.16
N ARG A 14 0.25 -19.09 -18.65
CA ARG A 14 -0.64 -18.01 -19.10
C ARG A 14 -0.05 -16.61 -18.91
N SER A 15 0.85 -16.40 -17.93
CA SER A 15 1.49 -15.10 -17.73
C SER A 15 2.40 -14.67 -18.88
N LEU A 16 2.82 -15.62 -19.75
CA LEU A 16 3.59 -15.33 -20.96
C LEU A 16 2.69 -14.92 -22.15
N GLN A 17 1.36 -15.05 -22.02
CA GLN A 17 0.39 -14.76 -23.07
C GLN A 17 -0.25 -13.38 -22.81
N GLY A 18 0.35 -12.33 -23.35
CA GLY A 18 -0.08 -10.94 -23.13
C GLY A 18 0.69 -10.23 -22.00
N VAL A 19 0.11 -9.14 -21.47
CA VAL A 19 0.72 -8.33 -20.42
C VAL A 19 -0.03 -8.53 -19.10
N HIS A 20 0.67 -9.05 -18.09
CA HIS A 20 0.10 -9.36 -16.78
C HIS A 20 0.92 -8.72 -15.67
N ASN A 21 0.26 -8.24 -14.61
CA ASN A 21 0.92 -7.62 -13.45
C ASN A 21 1.87 -8.60 -12.71
N THR A 22 1.65 -9.91 -12.83
CA THR A 22 2.50 -10.96 -12.26
C THR A 22 3.95 -10.90 -12.73
N CYS A 23 4.21 -10.27 -13.87
CA CYS A 23 5.55 -10.08 -14.41
C CYS A 23 6.27 -8.86 -13.84
N TYR A 24 5.56 -7.91 -13.23
CA TYR A 24 6.08 -6.59 -12.87
C TYR A 24 6.07 -6.36 -11.34
N PRO A 25 6.89 -5.43 -10.83
CA PRO A 25 6.91 -5.07 -9.41
C PRO A 25 5.54 -4.61 -8.91
N ARG A 26 5.20 -5.03 -7.70
CA ARG A 26 3.99 -4.63 -7.01
C ARG A 26 4.20 -3.28 -6.31
N VAL A 27 3.17 -2.44 -6.36
CA VAL A 27 3.07 -1.20 -5.59
C VAL A 27 1.74 -1.25 -4.83
N ASP A 28 1.78 -1.11 -3.52
CA ASP A 28 0.60 -1.18 -2.65
C ASP A 28 0.15 0.23 -2.22
N PRO A 29 -1.01 0.72 -2.67
CA PRO A 29 -1.51 2.04 -2.30
C PRO A 29 -1.95 2.09 -0.83
N VAL A 30 -1.56 3.15 -0.13
CA VAL A 30 -1.90 3.39 1.28
C VAL A 30 -2.41 4.82 1.42
N VAL A 31 -3.55 5.00 2.08
CA VAL A 31 -4.04 6.31 2.50
C VAL A 31 -3.50 6.63 3.89
N ILE A 32 -3.18 7.91 4.11
CA ILE A 32 -2.84 8.48 5.41
C ILE A 32 -3.72 9.71 5.63
N MET A 33 -4.42 9.75 6.76
CA MET A 33 -5.54 10.67 6.97
C MET A 33 -5.37 11.44 8.28
N LEU A 34 -5.51 12.77 8.21
CA LEU A 34 -5.65 13.63 9.38
C LEU A 34 -7.13 13.93 9.59
N ALA A 35 -7.77 13.20 10.50
CA ALA A 35 -9.16 13.49 10.86
C ALA A 35 -9.19 14.67 11.84
N VAL A 36 -9.79 15.78 11.41
CA VAL A 36 -9.95 17.00 12.22
C VAL A 36 -11.25 16.89 13.01
N HIS A 37 -11.21 17.28 14.28
CA HIS A 37 -12.40 17.35 15.13
C HIS A 37 -13.41 18.37 14.55
N PRO A 38 -14.73 18.18 14.70
CA PRO A 38 -15.72 19.06 14.08
C PRO A 38 -15.62 20.55 14.46
N ASP A 39 -15.03 20.87 15.62
CA ASP A 39 -14.77 22.25 16.05
C ASP A 39 -13.52 22.89 15.42
N GLY A 40 -12.73 22.13 14.66
CA GLY A 40 -11.52 22.58 13.96
C GLY A 40 -10.26 22.74 14.80
N ASN A 41 -10.31 22.51 16.11
CA ASN A 41 -9.20 22.83 17.03
C ASN A 41 -8.38 21.62 17.47
N GLN A 42 -8.83 20.41 17.12
CA GLN A 42 -8.18 19.17 17.50
C GLN A 42 -8.11 18.21 16.30
N CYS A 43 -7.25 17.19 16.40
CA CYS A 43 -7.19 16.12 15.40
C CYS A 43 -7.01 14.76 16.06
N LEU A 44 -7.43 13.71 15.36
CA LEU A 44 -7.26 12.33 15.79
C LEU A 44 -5.90 11.81 15.33
N LEU A 45 -5.09 11.38 16.30
CA LEU A 45 -3.86 10.63 16.07
C LEU A 45 -3.96 9.28 16.78
N GLY A 46 -3.31 8.27 16.22
CA GLY A 46 -3.23 6.93 16.78
C GLY A 46 -1.78 6.48 16.98
N ARG A 47 -1.59 5.35 17.67
CA ARG A 47 -0.29 4.69 17.78
C ARG A 47 -0.41 3.18 17.84
N LYS A 48 0.60 2.49 17.31
CA LYS A 48 0.78 1.04 17.51
C LYS A 48 1.61 0.79 18.77
N LYS A 49 1.45 -0.40 19.38
CA LYS A 49 2.21 -0.82 20.56
C LYS A 49 3.73 -0.77 20.35
N VAL A 50 4.18 -1.02 19.12
CA VAL A 50 5.60 -1.04 18.73
C VAL A 50 6.22 0.34 18.55
N PHE A 51 5.44 1.42 18.55
CA PHE A 51 5.98 2.76 18.35
C PHE A 51 6.71 3.27 19.60
N PRO A 52 7.76 4.09 19.42
CA PRO A 52 8.44 4.77 20.53
C PRO A 52 7.46 5.43 21.50
N ALA A 53 7.83 5.48 22.78
CA ALA A 53 7.02 6.13 23.80
C ALA A 53 6.78 7.61 23.43
N GLY A 54 5.53 8.07 23.56
CA GLY A 54 5.13 9.43 23.19
C GLY A 54 4.89 9.67 21.71
N MET A 55 5.20 8.72 20.81
CA MET A 55 4.98 8.89 19.37
C MET A 55 3.53 8.57 18.98
N PHE A 56 2.92 9.53 18.28
CA PHE A 56 1.59 9.42 17.66
C PHE A 56 1.67 9.89 16.21
N SER A 57 0.79 9.37 15.36
CA SER A 57 0.75 9.68 13.93
C SER A 57 -0.69 9.63 13.40
N CYS A 58 -0.90 10.17 12.21
CA CYS A 58 -2.12 9.99 11.43
C CYS A 58 -2.47 8.52 11.26
N LEU A 59 -3.77 8.23 11.13
CA LEU A 59 -4.25 6.90 10.82
C LEU A 59 -3.96 6.57 9.35
N ALA A 60 -3.64 5.32 9.06
CA ALA A 60 -3.32 4.86 7.71
C ALA A 60 -3.82 3.44 7.46
N GLY A 61 -4.15 3.15 6.21
CA GLY A 61 -4.67 1.86 5.75
C GLY A 61 -4.42 1.63 4.26
N PHE A 62 -4.35 0.37 3.84
CA PHE A 62 -4.30 0.02 2.43
C PHE A 62 -5.64 0.34 1.77
N VAL A 63 -5.59 0.77 0.51
CA VAL A 63 -6.79 0.92 -0.31
C VAL A 63 -7.25 -0.46 -0.77
N GLU A 64 -8.53 -0.75 -0.64
CA GLU A 64 -9.13 -2.00 -1.11
C GLU A 64 -9.45 -1.97 -2.61
N PRO A 65 -9.52 -3.13 -3.30
CA PRO A 65 -9.89 -3.17 -4.70
C PRO A 65 -11.32 -2.63 -4.93
N GLY A 66 -11.41 -1.48 -5.62
CA GLY A 66 -12.69 -0.86 -5.97
C GLY A 66 -13.16 0.24 -5.02
N GLU A 67 -12.37 0.60 -4.00
CA GLU A 67 -12.50 1.87 -3.26
C GLU A 67 -12.19 3.11 -4.12
#